data_AF-A0A2V8WF00-F1
#
_entry.id   AF-A0A2V8WF00-F1
#
_cell.length_a   1.000
_cell.length_b   1.000
_cell.length_c   1.000
_cell.angle_alpha   90.00
_cell.angle_beta   90.00
_cell.angle_gamma   90.00
#
_symmetry.space_group_name_H-M   'P 1'
#
loop_
_entity.id
_entity.type
_entity.pdbx_description
1 polymer ?
#
loop_
_entity_poly.entity_id
_entity_poly.type
_entity_poly.pdbx_seq_one_letter_code
_entity_poly.pdbx_strand_id
1 'polypeptide(L)'
;AGAGKLEEAEAEHKFVAEAEEKTPPDAIFQMPINNKTKDILKIAENVLGAKISLAKNDIDATVNQLRAAVAVQDSLKYDEPQDWFYPVRESLGAVLLKIGDYAGAEETFRADLDRNPRNPRSLFGLEQALKAMDRSYDAGFVRKQFDANWKGAARPTVDDLV
;
A
#
# COMPACT_ATOMS: atom_id res chain seq x y z
N ALA A 1 5.20 9.65 -12.15
CA ALA A 1 3.75 9.75 -11.89
C ALA A 1 3.38 11.01 -11.10
N GLY A 2 3.74 11.12 -9.80
CA GLY A 2 3.30 12.24 -8.94
C GLY A 2 3.72 13.66 -9.38
N ALA A 3 4.79 13.78 -10.18
CA ALA A 3 5.25 15.06 -10.74
C ALA A 3 4.71 15.36 -12.16
N GLY A 4 3.68 14.63 -12.63
CA GLY A 4 3.15 14.75 -13.99
C GLY A 4 4.03 14.15 -15.08
N LYS A 5 5.18 13.59 -14.72
CA LYS A 5 6.12 12.92 -15.61
C LYS A 5 5.75 11.45 -15.80
N LEU A 6 4.85 11.18 -16.75
CA LEU A 6 4.32 9.84 -16.98
C LEU A 6 5.30 8.97 -17.78
N GLU A 7 5.88 9.50 -18.85
CA GLU A 7 6.85 8.79 -19.70
C GLU A 7 8.09 8.34 -18.92
N GLU A 8 8.65 9.21 -18.07
CA GLU A 8 9.78 8.84 -17.18
C GLU A 8 9.40 7.69 -16.23
N ALA A 9 8.18 7.72 -15.68
CA ALA A 9 7.72 6.67 -14.77
C ALA A 9 7.49 5.34 -15.48
N GLU A 10 7.02 5.36 -16.73
CA GLU A 10 6.88 4.14 -17.55
C GLU A 10 8.24 3.54 -17.89
N ALA A 11 9.25 4.38 -18.18
CA ALA A 11 10.61 3.93 -18.41
C ALA A 11 11.22 3.29 -17.14
N GLU A 12 11.01 3.90 -15.97
CA GLU A 12 11.41 3.33 -14.68
C GLU A 12 10.70 2.01 -14.39
N HIS A 13 9.39 1.92 -14.64
CA HIS A 13 8.63 0.68 -14.48
C HIS A 13 9.19 -0.45 -15.35
N LYS A 14 9.50 -0.15 -16.61
CA LYS A 14 10.15 -1.12 -17.51
C LYS A 14 11.51 -1.56 -16.97
N PHE A 15 12.32 -0.63 -16.45
CA PHE A 15 13.61 -0.95 -15.86
C PHE A 15 13.47 -1.90 -14.65
N VAL A 16 12.51 -1.65 -13.77
CA VAL A 16 12.24 -2.52 -12.61
C VAL A 16 11.79 -3.91 -13.06
N ALA A 17 10.87 -4.00 -14.03
CA ALA A 17 10.41 -5.27 -14.57
C ALA A 17 11.55 -6.08 -15.20
N GLU A 18 12.42 -5.44 -15.98
CA GLU A 18 13.60 -6.10 -16.55
C GLU A 18 14.61 -6.55 -15.49
N ALA A 19 14.78 -5.77 -14.42
CA ALA A 19 15.64 -6.15 -13.30
C ALA A 19 15.07 -7.36 -12.54
N GLU A 20 13.75 -7.39 -12.32
CA GLU A 20 13.04 -8.53 -11.71
C GLU A 20 13.20 -9.80 -12.55
N GLU A 21 13.02 -9.69 -13.87
CA GLU A 21 13.17 -10.83 -14.79
C GLU A 21 14.59 -11.40 -14.74
N LYS A 22 15.61 -10.54 -14.83
CA LYS A 22 17.04 -10.90 -14.85
C LYS A 22 17.56 -11.36 -13.48
N THR A 23 16.82 -11.11 -12.40
CA THR A 23 17.23 -11.53 -11.05
C THR A 23 17.10 -13.04 -10.89
N PRO A 24 18.19 -13.74 -10.47
CA PRO A 24 18.13 -15.18 -10.18
C PRO A 24 17.05 -15.50 -9.12
N PRO A 25 16.27 -16.57 -9.29
CA PRO A 25 15.19 -16.93 -8.35
C PRO A 25 15.66 -17.18 -6.91
N ASP A 26 16.92 -17.56 -6.73
CA ASP A 26 17.52 -17.87 -5.44
C ASP A 26 18.19 -16.66 -4.78
N ALA A 27 18.39 -15.55 -5.50
CA ALA A 27 19.01 -14.33 -4.99
C ALA A 27 18.28 -13.82 -3.73
N ILE A 28 19.06 -13.64 -2.66
CA ILE A 28 18.57 -13.19 -1.37
C ILE A 28 18.66 -11.66 -1.31
N PHE A 29 17.57 -11.01 -0.90
CA PHE A 29 17.53 -9.55 -0.72
C PHE A 29 18.39 -9.14 0.47
N GLN A 30 18.11 -9.73 1.64
CA GLN A 30 18.81 -9.47 2.88
C GLN A 30 18.95 -10.74 3.71
N MET A 31 20.13 -10.95 4.27
CA MET A 31 20.41 -11.97 5.29
C MET A 31 20.17 -11.36 6.68
N PRO A 32 19.64 -12.09 7.66
CA PRO A 32 19.42 -13.55 7.67
C PRO A 32 18.00 -14.02 7.31
N ILE A 33 17.04 -13.12 7.07
CA ILE A 33 15.64 -13.50 6.82
C ILE A 33 15.46 -14.22 5.49
N ASN A 34 16.29 -13.89 4.50
CA ASN A 34 16.39 -14.60 3.23
C ASN A 34 15.08 -14.56 2.43
N ASN A 35 14.41 -13.40 2.38
CA ASN A 35 13.43 -13.10 1.35
C ASN A 35 14.13 -12.99 -0.01
N LYS A 36 13.40 -13.24 -1.10
CA LYS A 36 13.99 -13.20 -2.44
C LYS A 36 14.00 -11.78 -2.97
N THR A 37 15.13 -11.38 -3.56
CA THR A 37 15.25 -10.08 -4.24
C THR A 37 14.17 -9.92 -5.30
N LYS A 38 13.80 -11.02 -5.97
CA LYS A 38 12.75 -11.06 -6.99
C LYS A 38 11.37 -10.68 -6.43
N ASP A 39 11.03 -11.12 -5.22
CA ASP A 39 9.75 -10.79 -4.58
C ASP A 39 9.69 -9.29 -4.22
N ILE A 40 10.78 -8.74 -3.70
CA ILE A 40 10.88 -7.30 -3.39
C ILE A 40 10.75 -6.46 -4.66
N LEU A 41 11.43 -6.85 -5.75
CA LEU A 41 11.29 -6.18 -7.04
C LEU A 41 9.89 -6.32 -7.63
N LYS A 42 9.21 -7.46 -7.42
CA LYS A 42 7.83 -7.66 -7.86
C LYS A 42 6.83 -6.77 -7.10
N ILE A 43 7.06 -6.53 -5.80
CA ILE A 43 6.27 -5.54 -5.04
C ILE A 43 6.53 -4.14 -5.63
N ALA A 44 7.79 -3.78 -5.86
CA ALA A 44 8.15 -2.47 -6.42
C ALA A 44 7.54 -2.22 -7.80
N GLU A 45 7.61 -3.22 -8.70
CA GLU A 45 7.00 -3.18 -10.02
C GLU A 45 5.49 -2.92 -9.91
N ASN A 46 4.78 -3.73 -9.13
CA ASN A 46 3.33 -3.61 -8.99
C ASN A 46 2.92 -2.27 -8.34
N VAL A 47 3.63 -1.80 -7.32
CA VAL A 47 3.34 -0.51 -6.68
C VAL A 47 3.57 0.65 -7.64
N LEU A 48 4.67 0.65 -8.40
CA LEU A 48 4.96 1.68 -9.39
C LEU A 48 3.93 1.64 -10.54
N GLY A 49 3.60 0.44 -11.01
CA GLY A 49 2.58 0.20 -12.02
C GLY A 49 1.24 0.76 -11.59
N ALA A 50 0.82 0.49 -10.35
CA ALA A 50 -0.43 1.01 -9.79
C ALA A 50 -0.47 2.54 -9.77
N LYS A 51 0.64 3.21 -9.44
CA LYS A 51 0.76 4.67 -9.44
C LYS A 51 0.68 5.26 -10.85
N ILE A 52 1.24 4.58 -11.84
CA ILE A 52 1.15 4.96 -13.26
C ILE A 52 -0.28 4.80 -13.76
N SER A 53 -0.90 3.64 -13.51
CA SER A 53 -2.30 3.36 -13.86
C SER A 53 -3.26 4.37 -13.22
N LEU A 54 -3.01 4.74 -11.95
CA LEU A 54 -3.84 5.71 -11.26
C LEU A 54 -3.71 7.10 -11.89
N ALA A 55 -2.49 7.50 -12.25
CA ALA A 55 -2.25 8.76 -12.97
C ALA A 55 -2.91 8.80 -14.37
N LYS A 56 -3.14 7.63 -14.97
CA LYS A 56 -3.90 7.47 -16.23
C LYS A 56 -5.41 7.32 -16.03
N ASN A 57 -5.88 7.35 -14.78
CA ASN A 57 -7.28 7.06 -14.41
C ASN A 57 -7.73 5.64 -14.79
N ASP A 58 -6.80 4.69 -14.88
CA ASP A 58 -7.08 3.25 -15.06
C ASP A 58 -7.22 2.57 -13.70
N ILE A 59 -8.41 2.68 -13.12
CA ILE A 59 -8.72 2.21 -11.77
C ILE A 59 -8.61 0.69 -11.65
N ASP A 60 -9.08 -0.04 -12.66
CA ASP A 60 -9.06 -1.51 -12.63
C ASP A 60 -7.62 -2.03 -12.58
N ALA A 61 -6.73 -1.46 -13.41
CA ALA A 61 -5.32 -1.79 -13.38
C ALA A 61 -4.68 -1.42 -12.03
N THR A 62 -4.98 -0.22 -11.49
CA THR A 62 -4.47 0.21 -10.17
C THR A 62 -4.85 -0.78 -9.07
N VAL A 63 -6.12 -1.16 -8.96
CA VAL A 63 -6.59 -2.07 -7.91
C VAL A 63 -5.97 -3.45 -8.07
N ASN A 64 -5.89 -3.98 -9.29
CA ASN A 64 -5.30 -5.29 -9.55
C ASN A 64 -3.81 -5.32 -9.19
N GLN A 65 -3.05 -4.28 -9.56
CA GLN A 65 -1.63 -4.18 -9.25
C GLN A 65 -1.38 -4.04 -7.75
N LEU A 66 -2.17 -3.23 -7.03
CA LEU A 66 -2.05 -3.12 -5.57
C LEU A 66 -2.42 -4.43 -4.87
N ARG A 67 -3.44 -5.15 -5.33
CA ARG A 67 -3.78 -6.48 -4.79
C ARG A 67 -2.64 -7.49 -5.04
N ALA A 68 -2.03 -7.46 -6.22
CA ALA A 68 -0.88 -8.31 -6.52
C ALA A 68 0.33 -7.99 -5.62
N ALA A 69 0.63 -6.69 -5.42
CA ALA A 69 1.68 -6.26 -4.51
C ALA A 69 1.41 -6.70 -3.05
N VAL A 70 0.18 -6.56 -2.57
CA VAL A 70 -0.22 -7.06 -1.24
C VAL A 70 -0.03 -8.57 -1.13
N ALA A 71 -0.40 -9.35 -2.14
CA ALA A 71 -0.24 -10.80 -2.13
C ALA A 71 1.24 -11.21 -2.07
N VAL A 72 2.12 -10.52 -2.79
CA VAL A 72 3.58 -10.77 -2.71
C VAL A 72 4.12 -10.34 -1.34
N GLN A 73 3.74 -9.16 -0.83
CA GLN A 73 4.16 -8.69 0.49
C GLN A 73 3.74 -9.66 1.60
N ASP A 74 2.52 -10.19 1.55
CA ASP A 74 2.00 -11.15 2.52
C ASP A 74 2.72 -12.51 2.50
N SER A 75 3.42 -12.82 1.40
CA SER A 75 4.22 -14.05 1.24
C SER A 75 5.65 -13.91 1.79
N LEU A 76 6.10 -12.67 2.04
CA LEU A 76 7.41 -12.43 2.61
C LEU A 76 7.50 -13.01 4.02
N LYS A 77 8.69 -13.49 4.37
CA LYS A 77 9.03 -13.83 5.74
C LYS A 77 9.09 -12.55 6.58
N TYR A 78 8.62 -12.67 7.81
CA TYR A 78 8.64 -11.59 8.78
C TYR A 78 10.08 -11.12 9.06
N ASP A 79 10.31 -9.81 9.02
CA ASP A 79 11.56 -9.14 9.39
C ASP A 79 11.27 -7.85 10.16
N GLU A 80 12.21 -7.43 11.01
CA GLU A 80 12.24 -6.13 11.68
C GLU A 80 13.63 -5.47 11.54
N PRO A 81 13.76 -4.42 10.70
CA PRO A 81 12.72 -3.77 9.89
C PRO A 81 12.25 -4.65 8.72
N GLN A 82 11.00 -4.45 8.26
CA GLN A 82 10.49 -5.13 7.07
C GLN A 82 11.32 -4.77 5.82
N ASP A 83 11.62 -5.77 4.99
CA ASP A 83 12.32 -5.57 3.72
C ASP A 83 11.59 -4.59 2.78
N TRP A 84 10.25 -4.61 2.79
CA TRP A 84 9.43 -3.60 2.13
C TRP A 84 8.97 -2.56 3.15
N PHE A 85 9.35 -1.31 2.91
CA PHE A 85 9.38 -0.25 3.93
C PHE A 85 8.01 0.27 4.41
N TYR A 86 6.90 -0.07 3.75
CA TYR A 86 5.56 0.32 4.18
C TYR A 86 4.48 -0.70 3.79
N PRO A 87 3.34 -0.78 4.49
CA PRO A 87 2.26 -1.69 4.11
C PRO A 87 1.54 -1.23 2.84
N VAL A 88 1.56 -2.05 1.79
CA VAL A 88 0.90 -1.72 0.50
C VAL A 88 -0.63 -1.62 0.67
N ARG A 89 -1.17 -2.27 1.70
CA ARG A 89 -2.59 -2.17 2.08
C ARG A 89 -3.04 -0.74 2.37
N GLU A 90 -2.14 0.15 2.81
CA GLU A 90 -2.47 1.57 2.97
C GLU A 90 -2.92 2.20 1.64
N SER A 91 -2.16 1.96 0.57
CA SER A 91 -2.45 2.49 -0.76
C SER A 91 -3.67 1.82 -1.39
N LEU A 92 -3.81 0.50 -1.22
CA LEU A 92 -4.99 -0.23 -1.70
C LEU A 92 -6.26 0.30 -1.04
N GLY A 93 -6.28 0.40 0.30
CA GLY A 93 -7.44 0.88 1.03
C GLY A 93 -7.82 2.31 0.65
N ALA A 94 -6.83 3.18 0.41
CA ALA A 94 -7.07 4.55 -0.02
C ALA A 94 -7.63 4.65 -1.44
N VAL A 95 -7.15 3.82 -2.38
CA VAL A 95 -7.73 3.75 -3.73
C VAL A 95 -9.18 3.25 -3.67
N LEU A 96 -9.45 2.17 -2.93
CA LEU A 96 -10.82 1.64 -2.74
C LEU A 96 -11.76 2.70 -2.15
N LEU A 97 -11.28 3.45 -1.15
CA LEU A 97 -12.03 4.56 -0.56
C LEU A 97 -12.37 5.64 -1.59
N LYS A 98 -11.42 6.05 -2.42
CA LYS A 98 -11.61 7.09 -3.45
C LYS A 98 -12.63 6.72 -4.51
N ILE A 99 -12.72 5.44 -4.85
CA ILE A 99 -13.63 4.94 -5.90
C ILE A 99 -15.00 4.54 -5.35
N GLY A 100 -15.25 4.73 -4.05
CA GLY A 100 -16.53 4.44 -3.40
C GLY A 100 -16.69 3.02 -2.89
N ASP A 101 -15.67 2.17 -2.97
CA ASP A 101 -15.67 0.84 -2.35
C ASP A 101 -15.29 0.93 -0.87
N TYR A 102 -16.19 1.51 -0.07
CA TYR A 102 -15.95 1.76 1.35
C TYR A 102 -15.84 0.46 2.16
N ALA A 103 -16.58 -0.57 1.77
CA ALA A 103 -16.53 -1.89 2.42
C ALA A 103 -15.18 -2.58 2.16
N GLY A 104 -14.71 -2.60 0.91
CA GLY A 104 -13.39 -3.11 0.56
C GLY A 104 -12.27 -2.31 1.20
N ALA A 105 -12.42 -0.98 1.32
CA ALA A 105 -11.48 -0.13 2.03
C ALA A 105 -11.41 -0.48 3.52
N GLU A 106 -12.56 -0.62 4.21
CA GLU A 106 -12.60 -1.05 5.61
C GLU A 106 -11.91 -2.41 5.80
N GLU A 107 -12.25 -3.41 4.99
CA GLU A 107 -11.63 -4.73 5.05
C GLU A 107 -10.12 -4.64 4.89
N THR A 108 -9.66 -3.86 3.91
CA THR A 108 -8.24 -3.69 3.62
C THR A 108 -7.50 -3.03 4.79
N PHE A 109 -8.03 -1.97 5.38
CA PHE A 109 -7.40 -1.29 6.51
C PHE A 109 -7.43 -2.14 7.78
N ARG A 110 -8.49 -2.92 8.02
CA ARG A 110 -8.53 -3.86 9.15
C ARG A 110 -7.49 -4.96 9.00
N ALA A 111 -7.38 -5.54 7.82
CA ALA A 111 -6.35 -6.55 7.52
C ALA A 111 -4.93 -6.00 7.70
N ASP A 112 -4.70 -4.71 7.39
CA ASP A 112 -3.43 -4.07 7.72
C ASP A 112 -3.23 -3.96 9.24
N LEU A 113 -4.22 -3.49 9.98
CA LEU A 113 -4.13 -3.28 11.43
C LEU A 113 -3.97 -4.58 12.23
N ASP A 114 -4.44 -5.71 11.71
CA ASP A 114 -4.19 -7.02 12.29
C ASP A 114 -2.70 -7.42 12.20
N ARG A 115 -2.03 -7.02 11.12
CA ARG A 115 -0.59 -7.28 10.89
C ARG A 115 0.33 -6.19 11.47
N ASN A 116 -0.13 -4.95 11.42
CA ASN A 116 0.58 -3.74 11.83
C ASN A 116 -0.24 -3.00 12.90
N PRO A 117 -0.31 -3.53 14.15
CA PRO A 117 -1.14 -2.94 15.19
C PRO A 117 -0.81 -1.48 15.43
N ARG A 118 -1.85 -0.65 15.47
CA ARG A 118 -1.75 0.80 15.72
C ARG A 118 -1.03 1.59 14.62
N ASN A 119 -0.87 1.05 13.41
CA ASN A 119 -0.42 1.84 12.26
C ASN A 119 -1.34 3.07 12.06
N PRO A 120 -0.85 4.30 12.28
CA PRO A 120 -1.72 5.46 12.28
C PRO A 120 -2.24 5.80 10.87
N ARG A 121 -1.55 5.41 9.80
CA ARG A 121 -2.01 5.67 8.42
C ARG A 121 -3.23 4.79 8.09
N SER A 122 -3.20 3.52 8.45
CA SER A 122 -4.35 2.62 8.32
C SER A 122 -5.48 2.93 9.29
N LEU A 123 -5.19 3.40 10.51
CA LEU A 123 -6.23 3.91 11.43
C LEU A 123 -6.96 5.11 10.83
N PHE A 124 -6.22 6.06 10.23
CA PHE A 124 -6.82 7.20 9.54
C PHE A 124 -7.72 6.75 8.38
N GLY A 125 -7.24 5.84 7.53
CA GLY A 125 -8.00 5.28 6.42
C GLY A 125 -9.27 4.54 6.86
N LEU A 126 -9.17 3.71 7.90
CA LEU A 126 -10.30 3.01 8.49
C LEU A 126 -11.35 3.99 9.03
N GLU A 127 -10.92 5.07 9.70
CA GLU A 127 -11.85 6.12 10.15
C GLU A 127 -12.60 6.74 8.96
N GLN A 128 -11.92 7.02 7.84
CA GLN A 128 -12.58 7.59 6.66
C GLN A 128 -13.58 6.61 6.05
N ALA A 129 -13.23 5.32 5.93
CA ALA A 129 -14.13 4.29 5.42
C ALA A 129 -15.40 4.17 6.27
N LEU A 130 -15.25 4.11 7.60
CA LEU A 130 -16.38 4.03 8.52
C LEU A 130 -17.28 5.28 8.44
N LYS A 131 -16.70 6.47 8.30
CA LYS A 131 -17.47 7.71 8.11
C LYS A 131 -18.25 7.72 6.80
N ALA A 132 -17.64 7.25 5.71
CA ALA A 132 -18.29 7.16 4.40
C ALA A 132 -19.48 6.18 4.39
N MET A 133 -19.53 5.26 5.36
CA MET A 133 -20.64 4.33 5.58
C MET A 133 -21.59 4.76 6.71
N ASP A 134 -21.57 6.02 7.12
CA ASP A 134 -22.38 6.59 8.21
C ASP A 134 -22.18 5.93 9.59
N ARG A 135 -21.09 5.17 9.80
CA ARG A 135 -20.74 4.49 11.06
C ARG A 135 -19.93 5.39 11.99
N SER A 136 -20.50 6.55 12.32
CA SER A 136 -19.82 7.61 13.07
C SER A 136 -19.39 7.21 14.49
N TYR A 137 -20.16 6.32 15.14
CA TYR A 137 -19.83 5.80 16.47
C TYR A 137 -18.53 4.99 16.44
N ASP A 138 -18.42 4.02 15.51
CA ASP A 138 -17.24 3.19 15.32
C ASP A 138 -16.03 4.02 14.89
N ALA A 139 -16.24 4.96 13.96
CA ALA A 139 -15.21 5.90 13.52
C ALA A 139 -14.64 6.72 14.69
N GLY A 140 -15.45 7.04 15.69
CA GLY A 140 -15.02 7.73 16.91
C GLY A 140 -14.00 6.95 17.74
N PHE A 141 -14.12 5.62 17.81
CA PHE A 141 -13.13 4.78 18.51
C PHE A 141 -11.82 4.69 17.73
N VAL A 142 -11.92 4.48 16.41
CA VAL A 142 -10.74 4.42 15.53
C VAL A 142 -9.99 5.75 15.55
N ARG A 143 -10.71 6.88 15.55
CA ARG A 143 -10.12 8.21 15.69
C ARG A 143 -9.30 8.36 16.97
N LYS A 144 -9.80 7.89 18.12
CA LYS A 144 -9.03 7.94 19.37
C LYS A 144 -7.73 7.15 19.28
N GLN A 145 -7.74 6.00 18.61
CA GLN A 145 -6.53 5.23 18.34
C GLN A 145 -5.59 5.99 17.41
N PHE A 146 -6.10 6.60 16.34
CA PHE A 146 -5.31 7.44 15.43
C PHE A 146 -4.62 8.57 16.19
N ASP A 147 -5.38 9.37 16.94
CA ASP A 147 -4.87 10.53 17.69
C ASP A 147 -3.79 10.14 18.70
N ALA A 148 -3.85 8.94 19.30
CA ALA A 148 -2.85 8.45 20.23
C ALA A 148 -1.52 8.04 19.57
N ASN A 149 -1.57 7.57 18.31
CA ASN A 149 -0.43 6.99 17.61
C ASN A 149 0.16 7.92 16.53
N TRP A 150 -0.57 8.93 16.07
CA TRP A 150 -0.08 9.91 15.11
C TRP A 150 0.96 10.85 15.74
N LYS A 151 2.10 10.99 15.05
CA LYS A 151 3.21 11.88 15.47
C LYS A 151 3.48 13.02 14.47
N GLY A 152 2.72 13.08 13.37
CA GLY A 152 2.87 14.12 12.36
C GLY A 152 2.27 15.46 12.82
N ALA A 153 2.82 16.56 12.30
CA ALA A 153 2.36 17.92 12.64
C ALA A 153 0.95 18.22 12.12
N ALA A 154 0.60 17.70 10.94
CA ALA A 154 -0.71 17.83 10.32
C ALA A 154 -1.36 16.46 10.19
N ARG A 155 -2.70 16.44 10.17
CA ARG A 155 -3.46 15.23 9.90
C ARG A 155 -3.32 14.86 8.41
N PRO A 156 -3.12 13.58 8.06
CA PRO A 156 -3.00 13.18 6.66
C PRO A 156 -4.35 13.34 5.93
N THR A 157 -4.27 13.40 4.61
CA THR A 157 -5.36 13.28 3.66
C THR A 157 -5.40 11.85 3.11
N VAL A 158 -6.48 11.49 2.41
CA VAL A 158 -6.56 10.19 1.70
C VAL A 158 -5.51 10.11 0.59
N ASP A 159 -5.14 11.23 -0.01
CA ASP A 159 -4.09 11.28 -1.04
C ASP A 159 -2.72 10.91 -0.48
N ASP A 160 -2.43 11.27 0.78
CA ASP A 160 -1.16 10.93 1.43
C ASP A 160 -0.97 9.42 1.66
N LEU A 161 -2.03 8.62 1.51
CA LEU A 161 -2.00 7.16 1.64
C LEU A 161 -1.58 6.43 0.34
N VAL A 162 -1.55 7.13 -0.80
CA VAL A 162 -1.27 6.57 -2.13
C VAL A 162 0.12 7.00 -2.63
#